data_AF-A0AAE6CI49-F1
#
_entry.id   AF-A0AAE6CI49-F1
#
_cell.length_a   1.000
_cell.length_b   1.000
_cell.length_c   1.000
_cell.angle_alpha   90.00
_cell.angle_beta   90.00
_cell.angle_gamma   90.00
#
_symmetry.space_group_name_H-M   'P 1'
#
loop_
_entity.id
_entity.type
_entity.pdbx_description
1 polymer ?
#
loop_
_entity_poly.entity_id
_entity_poly.type
_entity_poly.pdbx_seq_one_letter_code
_entity_poly.pdbx_strand_id
1 'polypeptide(L)'
;MPQRFVDEQWNRIGNREAPYNAILDCVANKLLSLKMLQEVACHQENLTFQAKKCEWAIRLLPSLIGRDDYLNFHRYVEIELERLDEMLADYGAKTG
;
A
#
# COMPACT_ATOMS: atom_id res chain seq x y z
N MET A 1 -7.97 15.11 6.34
CA MET A 1 -7.50 14.63 5.03
C MET A 1 -7.31 13.13 5.15
N PRO A 2 -7.75 12.30 4.18
CA PRO A 2 -7.45 10.88 4.22
C PRO A 2 -5.92 10.69 4.19
N GLN A 3 -5.42 9.85 5.08
CA GLN A 3 -4.00 9.49 5.13
C GLN A 3 -3.64 8.74 3.84
N ARG A 4 -2.60 9.19 3.14
CA ARG A 4 -2.12 8.54 1.91
C ARG A 4 -1.44 7.21 2.22
N PHE A 5 -1.62 6.22 1.36
CA PHE A 5 -0.90 4.95 1.50
C PHE A 5 0.59 5.09 1.19
N VAL A 6 0.94 5.93 0.20
CA VAL A 6 2.33 6.30 -0.08
C VAL A 6 2.71 7.52 0.76
N ASP A 7 3.25 7.24 1.95
CA ASP A 7 3.73 8.24 2.90
C ASP A 7 5.25 8.17 3.08
N GLU A 8 5.80 9.04 3.95
CA GLU A 8 7.24 9.03 4.23
C GLU A 8 7.74 7.68 4.75
N GLN A 9 6.92 6.93 5.50
CA GLN A 9 7.32 5.61 5.99
C GLN A 9 7.47 4.63 4.83
N TRP A 10 6.53 4.65 3.87
CA TRP A 10 6.61 3.84 2.66
C TRP A 10 7.83 4.21 1.79
N ASN A 11 8.06 5.50 1.58
CA ASN A 11 9.19 5.97 0.78
C ASN A 11 10.54 5.61 1.40
N ARG A 12 10.61 5.58 2.75
CA ARG A 12 11.83 5.16 3.46
C ARG A 12 12.20 3.70 3.17
N ILE A 13 11.21 2.80 3.06
CA ILE A 13 11.48 1.37 2.80
C ILE A 13 11.89 1.10 1.35
N GLY A 14 11.66 2.05 0.43
CA GLY A 14 12.15 2.02 -0.96
C GLY A 14 13.64 2.32 -1.12
N ASN A 15 14.41 2.43 -0.04
CA ASN A 15 15.85 2.69 -0.08
C ASN A 15 16.65 1.41 0.22
N ARG A 16 17.81 1.23 -0.42
CA ARG A 16 18.69 0.06 -0.23
C ARG A 16 19.16 -0.16 1.22
N GLU A 17 19.16 0.91 2.02
CA GLU A 17 19.64 0.90 3.40
C GLU A 17 18.52 0.75 4.43
N ALA A 18 17.26 0.55 3.99
CA ALA A 18 16.13 0.41 4.89
C ALA A 18 16.33 -0.79 5.84
N PRO A 19 16.30 -0.58 7.17
CA PRO A 19 16.46 -1.66 8.12
C PRO A 19 15.33 -2.70 7.99
N TYR A 20 15.66 -3.98 8.08
CA TYR A 20 14.70 -5.09 7.96
C TYR A 20 13.43 -4.89 8.80
N ASN A 21 13.60 -4.53 10.09
CA ASN A 21 12.48 -4.31 11.00
C ASN A 21 11.61 -3.11 10.58
N ALA A 22 12.22 -2.04 10.06
CA ALA A 22 11.46 -0.89 9.56
C ALA A 22 10.62 -1.26 8.34
N ILE A 23 11.11 -2.17 7.49
CA ILE A 23 10.34 -2.72 6.35
C ILE A 23 9.14 -3.52 6.87
N LEU A 24 9.36 -4.43 7.82
CA LEU A 24 8.29 -5.24 8.40
C LEU A 24 7.21 -4.41 9.09
N ASP A 25 7.62 -3.41 9.88
CA ASP A 25 6.70 -2.51 10.58
C ASP A 25 5.86 -1.69 9.58
N CYS A 26 6.50 -1.16 8.53
CA CYS A 26 5.79 -0.44 7.48
C CYS A 26 4.78 -1.35 6.77
N VAL A 27 5.19 -2.56 6.38
CA VAL A 27 4.32 -3.56 5.74
C VAL A 27 3.12 -3.89 6.63
N ALA A 28 3.34 -4.18 7.91
CA ALA A 28 2.26 -4.48 8.86
C ALA A 28 1.25 -3.33 8.98
N ASN A 29 1.74 -2.09 9.08
CA ASN A 29 0.89 -0.89 9.13
C ASN A 29 0.05 -0.74 7.87
N LYS A 30 0.65 -0.88 6.67
CA LYS A 30 -0.12 -0.75 5.41
C LYS A 30 -1.17 -1.85 5.27
N LEU A 31 -0.86 -3.09 5.66
CA LEU A 31 -1.82 -4.19 5.66
C LEU A 31 -3.01 -3.92 6.60
N LEU A 32 -2.75 -3.34 7.77
CA LEU A 32 -3.81 -2.94 8.70
C LEU A 32 -4.71 -1.86 8.07
N SER A 33 -4.12 -0.80 7.50
CA SER A 33 -4.88 0.26 6.82
C SER A 33 -5.72 -0.26 5.66
N LEU A 34 -5.19 -1.19 4.86
CA LEU A 34 -5.93 -1.83 3.76
C LEU A 34 -7.10 -2.67 4.28
N LYS A 35 -6.92 -3.40 5.38
CA LYS A 35 -8.00 -4.19 5.98
C LYS A 35 -9.13 -3.30 6.48
N MET A 36 -8.80 -2.22 7.19
CA MET A 36 -9.80 -1.24 7.64
C MET A 36 -10.54 -0.61 6.46
N LEU A 37 -9.84 -0.30 5.38
CA LEU A 37 -10.47 0.21 4.17
C LEU A 37 -11.42 -0.81 3.55
N GLN A 38 -11.03 -2.09 3.44
CA GLN A 38 -11.90 -3.13 2.90
C GLN A 38 -13.18 -3.34 3.73
N GLU A 39 -13.12 -3.15 5.05
CA GLU A 39 -14.30 -3.22 5.93
C GLU A 39 -15.27 -2.05 5.65
N VAL A 40 -14.74 -0.83 5.50
CA VAL A 40 -15.57 0.38 5.24
C VAL A 40 -16.08 0.44 3.80
N ALA A 41 -15.26 0.03 2.83
CA ALA A 41 -15.56 0.06 1.40
C ALA A 41 -16.12 -1.27 0.87
N CYS A 42 -16.61 -2.16 1.74
CA CYS A 42 -17.01 -3.53 1.39
C CYS A 42 -18.13 -3.60 0.32
N HIS A 43 -18.93 -2.54 0.17
CA HIS A 43 -19.97 -2.43 -0.86
C HIS A 43 -19.50 -1.76 -2.15
N GLN A 44 -18.24 -1.30 -2.20
CA GLN A 44 -17.62 -0.66 -3.36
C GLN A 44 -16.66 -1.67 -4.02
N GLU A 45 -17.16 -2.37 -5.04
CA GLU A 45 -16.45 -3.50 -5.69
C GLU A 45 -15.08 -3.07 -6.24
N ASN A 46 -15.00 -1.93 -6.94
CA ASN A 46 -13.74 -1.43 -7.51
C ASN A 46 -12.69 -1.10 -6.44
N LEU A 47 -13.10 -0.44 -5.34
CA LEU A 47 -12.20 -0.11 -4.22
C LEU A 47 -11.74 -1.38 -3.51
N THR A 48 -12.66 -2.32 -3.28
CA THR A 48 -12.34 -3.61 -2.66
C THR A 48 -11.36 -4.42 -3.51
N PHE A 49 -11.55 -4.45 -4.83
CA PHE A 49 -10.65 -5.12 -5.76
C PHE A 49 -9.25 -4.50 -5.73
N GLN A 50 -9.14 -3.18 -5.84
CA GLN A 50 -7.84 -2.49 -5.80
C GLN A 50 -7.14 -2.68 -4.44
N ALA A 51 -7.88 -2.59 -3.33
CA ALA A 51 -7.33 -2.81 -1.99
C ALA A 51 -6.79 -4.24 -1.81
N LYS A 52 -7.48 -5.26 -2.33
CA LYS A 52 -6.99 -6.65 -2.32
C LYS A 52 -5.75 -6.85 -3.17
N LYS A 53 -5.67 -6.17 -4.32
CA LYS A 53 -4.47 -6.18 -5.18
C LYS A 53 -3.26 -5.59 -4.44
N CYS A 54 -3.44 -4.44 -3.79
CA CYS A 54 -2.43 -3.82 -2.94
C CYS A 54 -2.02 -4.75 -1.79
N GLU A 55 -2.99 -5.37 -1.12
CA GLU A 55 -2.74 -6.28 0.00
C GLU A 55 -1.86 -7.45 -0.42
N TRP A 56 -2.18 -8.09 -1.55
CA TRP A 56 -1.39 -9.20 -2.07
C TRP A 56 0.04 -8.76 -2.41
N ALA A 57 0.21 -7.62 -3.07
CA ALA A 57 1.52 -7.09 -3.44
C ALA A 57 2.36 -6.77 -2.20
N ILE A 58 1.78 -6.10 -1.20
CA ILE A 58 2.47 -5.75 0.06
C ILE A 58 2.86 -7.01 0.85
N ARG A 59 2.02 -8.05 0.89
CA ARG A 59 2.35 -9.33 1.53
C ARG A 59 3.55 -10.02 0.89
N LEU A 60 3.77 -9.84 -0.41
CA LEU A 60 4.90 -10.45 -1.12
C LEU A 60 6.22 -9.70 -0.89
N LEU A 61 6.16 -8.38 -0.66
CA LEU A 61 7.32 -7.50 -0.57
C LEU A 61 8.41 -7.97 0.43
N PRO A 62 8.10 -8.45 1.66
CA PRO A 62 9.11 -8.96 2.58
C PRO A 62 9.93 -10.14 2.05
N SER A 63 9.34 -10.98 1.18
CA SER A 63 10.02 -12.16 0.63
C SER A 63 11.15 -11.82 -0.34
N LEU A 64 11.17 -10.57 -0.82
CA LEU A 64 12.15 -10.04 -1.76
C LEU A 64 13.26 -9.26 -1.08
N ILE A 65 13.21 -9.07 0.25
CA ILE A 65 14.27 -8.33 0.96
C ILE A 65 15.62 -9.02 0.75
N GLY A 66 16.62 -8.23 0.39
CA GLY A 66 17.98 -8.72 0.08
C GLY A 66 18.13 -9.28 -1.34
N ARG A 67 17.08 -9.27 -2.16
CA ARG A 67 17.14 -9.62 -3.59
C ARG A 67 17.26 -8.36 -4.45
N ASP A 68 17.83 -8.53 -5.63
CA ASP A 68 18.05 -7.43 -6.59
C ASP A 68 16.75 -6.80 -7.11
N ASP A 69 15.65 -7.55 -7.09
CA ASP A 69 14.34 -7.13 -7.58
C ASP A 69 13.49 -6.40 -6.52
N TYR A 70 13.94 -6.31 -5.27
CA TYR A 70 13.21 -5.66 -4.18
C TYR A 70 12.74 -4.24 -4.55
N LEU A 71 13.64 -3.40 -5.06
CA LEU A 71 13.34 -2.01 -5.39
C LEU A 71 12.36 -1.90 -6.58
N ASN A 72 12.51 -2.77 -7.57
CA ASN A 72 11.61 -2.79 -8.72
C ASN A 72 10.20 -3.22 -8.29
N PHE A 73 10.11 -4.22 -7.41
CA PHE A 73 8.83 -4.68 -6.88
C PHE A 73 8.21 -3.67 -5.92
N HIS A 74 9.00 -3.03 -5.05
CA HIS A 74 8.57 -1.91 -4.19
C HIS A 74 7.91 -0.80 -5.03
N ARG A 75 8.55 -0.39 -6.14
CA ARG A 75 7.98 0.60 -7.07
C ARG A 75 6.68 0.13 -7.73
N TYR A 76 6.57 -1.15 -8.09
CA TYR A 76 5.29 -1.70 -8.56
C TYR A 76 4.20 -1.58 -7.50
N VAL A 77 4.51 -1.93 -6.24
CA VAL A 77 3.55 -1.80 -5.14
C VAL A 77 3.17 -0.33 -4.90
N GLU A 78 4.13 0.59 -5.00
CA GLU A 78 3.89 2.04 -4.91
C GLU A 78 2.86 2.51 -5.95
N ILE A 79 3.01 2.14 -7.22
CA ILE A 79 2.05 2.50 -8.29
C ILE A 79 0.64 2.00 -7.96
N GLU A 80 0.50 0.78 -7.44
CA GLU A 80 -0.81 0.24 -7.07
C GLU A 80 -1.42 0.97 -5.87
N LEU A 81 -0.59 1.41 -4.91
CA LEU A 81 -1.02 2.22 -3.78
C LEU A 81 -1.41 3.65 -4.19
N GLU A 82 -0.68 4.28 -5.10
CA GLU A 82 -1.03 5.59 -5.65
C GLU A 82 -2.37 5.54 -6.39
N ARG A 83 -2.58 4.49 -7.18
CA ARG A 83 -3.88 4.25 -7.83
C ARG A 83 -5.01 4.10 -6.82
N LEU A 84 -4.76 3.44 -5.68
CA LEU A 84 -5.75 3.35 -4.62
C LEU A 84 -6.04 4.72 -3.98
N ASP A 85 -5.01 5.52 -3.72
CA ASP A 85 -5.16 6.90 -3.22
C ASP A 85 -6.03 7.75 -4.18
N GLU A 86 -5.80 7.67 -5.49
CA GLU A 86 -6.59 8.37 -6.52
C GLU A 86 -8.06 7.94 -6.48
N MET A 87 -8.33 6.63 -6.41
CA MET A 87 -9.70 6.11 -6.33
C MET A 87 -10.43 6.57 -5.07
N LEU A 88 -9.71 6.69 -3.94
CA LEU A 88 -10.27 7.20 -2.68
C LEU A 88 -10.56 8.69 -2.74
N ALA A 89 -9.70 9.48 -3.40
CA ALA A 89 -9.94 10.90 -3.62
C ALA A 89 -11.20 11.12 -4.48
N ASP A 90 -11.33 10.37 -5.57
CA ASP A 90 -12.50 10.39 -6.44
C ASP A 90 -13.79 9.98 -5.71
N TYR A 91 -13.70 8.97 -4.84
CA TYR A 91 -14.82 8.54 -4.02
C TYR A 91 -15.24 9.62 -3.02
N GLY A 92 -14.28 10.19 -2.30
CA GLY A 92 -14.52 11.27 -1.33
C GLY A 92 -15.17 12.50 -1.99
N ALA A 93 -14.72 12.89 -3.18
CA ALA A 93 -15.28 14.01 -3.94
C ALA A 93 -16.72 13.77 -4.43
N LYS A 94 -17.14 12.52 -4.59
CA LYS A 94 -18.52 12.16 -5.00
C LYS A 94 -19.49 12.04 -3.82
N THR A 95 -18.98 11.82 -2.61
CA THR A 95 -19.79 11.58 -1.41
C THR A 95 -19.83 12.75 -0.41
N GLY A 96 -19.00 13.78 -0.61
CA GLY A 96 -18.93 14.99 0.23
C GLY A 96 -19.57 16.19 -0.44
#